data_AF-W7HHN9-F1
#
_entry.id   AF-W7HHN9-F1
#
_cell.length_a   1.000
_cell.length_b   1.000
_cell.length_c   1.000
_cell.angle_alpha   90.00
_cell.angle_beta   90.00
_cell.angle_gamma   90.00
#
_symmetry.space_group_name_H-M   'P 1'
#
loop_
_entity.id
_entity.type
_entity.pdbx_description
1 polymer ?
#
loop_
_entity_poly.entity_id
_entity_poly.type
_entity_poly.pdbx_seq_one_letter_code
_entity_poly.pdbx_strand_id
1 'polypeptide(L)'
;MSLEQELLADFDDRSDDEEEKEADSLNTTLDLYANRANGASSRGNGMQIDGADDEDEDEEMEDAGGGGPNDGDDAAQTRARINKMQLGKVDDVREIARLMEVLEPVLEKIAYYQSQPTPTSIIGSVEQNPEYHLIVESNEHSVEIDSEIILVHKFIRDHYTPRFPELENLVTNPLDYAKTVAVVKNDLQLQPLQSQLRAVLDSATVMVVTVEATTSKGRPLSEKELATVLRACEMTIALDRAKHTIINYVSSRMTLFAPNTSAIVGSTTAAQMIGFAGGLSGLAKMPACNISGLGSKRRAAVTLASNTGIRHQGFLFDSPIIRQIPTDLKLKAMRVVASKV
;
A
#
# COMPACT_ATOMS: atom_id res chain seq x y z
N MET A 1 -58.49 -2.88 3.25
CA MET A 1 -57.22 -2.22 3.62
C MET A 1 -57.04 -1.02 2.72
N SER A 2 -56.63 0.12 3.28
CA SER A 2 -56.57 1.43 2.60
C SER A 2 -55.44 1.44 1.56
N LEU A 3 -55.59 2.21 0.47
CA LEU A 3 -54.54 2.47 -0.54
C LEU A 3 -53.22 3.00 0.08
N GLU A 4 -53.29 3.58 1.27
CA GLU A 4 -52.11 4.00 2.03
C GLU A 4 -51.28 2.82 2.57
N GLN A 5 -51.91 1.67 2.80
CA GLN A 5 -51.22 0.45 3.26
C GLN A 5 -50.58 -0.33 2.10
N GLU A 6 -51.03 -0.11 0.86
CA GLU A 6 -50.45 -0.69 -0.35
C GLU A 6 -49.23 0.12 -0.82
N LEU A 7 -49.23 1.45 -0.64
CA LEU A 7 -48.08 2.32 -0.89
C LEU A 7 -46.95 2.16 0.14
N LEU A 8 -47.27 1.81 1.39
CA LEU A 8 -46.25 1.55 2.41
C LEU A 8 -45.52 0.21 2.19
N ALA A 9 -46.19 -0.76 1.57
CA ALA A 9 -45.63 -2.08 1.27
C ALA A 9 -44.62 -2.04 0.10
N ASP A 10 -44.73 -1.05 -0.79
CA ASP A 10 -43.82 -0.89 -1.95
C ASP A 10 -42.50 -0.18 -1.58
N PHE A 11 -42.40 0.38 -0.38
CA PHE A 11 -41.18 0.99 0.16
C PHE A 11 -40.34 0.04 1.04
N ASP A 12 -40.91 -1.08 1.47
CA ASP A 12 -40.28 -2.02 2.42
C ASP A 12 -39.67 -3.26 1.73
N ASP A 13 -39.74 -3.35 0.40
CA ASP A 13 -39.26 -4.50 -0.40
C ASP A 13 -38.03 -4.18 -1.28
N ARG A 14 -37.27 -3.14 -0.95
CA ARG A 14 -35.88 -3.00 -1.40
C ARG A 14 -34.95 -3.33 -0.24
N SER A 15 -34.88 -4.63 0.05
CA SER A 15 -33.81 -5.21 0.82
C SER A 15 -32.50 -5.09 0.02
N ASP A 16 -31.56 -4.34 0.60
CA ASP A 16 -30.18 -4.18 0.18
C ASP A 16 -29.40 -5.51 0.29
N ASP A 17 -29.61 -6.42 -0.65
CA ASP A 17 -28.90 -7.72 -0.69
C ASP A 17 -28.04 -7.92 -1.97
N GLU A 18 -27.56 -6.86 -2.61
CA GLU A 18 -26.62 -6.97 -3.75
C GLU A 18 -25.37 -6.06 -3.73
N GLU A 19 -24.95 -5.51 -2.57
CA GLU A 19 -23.70 -4.71 -2.48
C GLU A 19 -22.62 -5.23 -1.50
N GLU A 20 -22.63 -6.52 -1.13
CA GLU A 20 -21.58 -7.11 -0.26
C GLU A 20 -20.66 -8.15 -0.94
N LYS A 21 -20.33 -7.96 -2.22
CA LYS A 21 -19.31 -8.80 -2.86
C LYS A 21 -18.37 -8.02 -3.78
N GLU A 22 -17.59 -7.10 -3.22
CA GLU A 22 -16.31 -6.66 -3.82
C GLU A 22 -15.58 -5.67 -2.90
N ALA A 23 -15.13 -6.10 -1.71
CA ALA A 23 -14.22 -5.30 -0.88
C ALA A 23 -13.37 -6.13 0.12
N ASP A 24 -13.18 -7.43 -0.10
CA ASP A 24 -12.57 -8.32 0.91
C ASP A 24 -11.29 -9.05 0.43
N SER A 25 -10.68 -8.60 -0.67
CA SER A 25 -9.51 -9.27 -1.27
C SER A 25 -8.24 -9.15 -0.40
N LEU A 26 -8.04 -7.99 0.22
CA LEU A 26 -6.80 -7.64 0.91
C LEU A 26 -6.69 -8.24 2.32
N ASN A 27 -7.79 -8.24 3.07
CA ASN A 27 -7.84 -8.80 4.42
C ASN A 27 -7.89 -10.32 4.38
N THR A 28 -8.68 -10.91 3.50
CA THR A 28 -8.76 -12.37 3.32
C THR A 28 -7.39 -12.96 3.03
N THR A 29 -6.60 -12.32 2.17
CA THR A 29 -5.26 -12.79 1.82
C THR A 29 -4.32 -12.76 3.03
N LEU A 30 -4.28 -11.65 3.79
CA LEU A 30 -3.40 -11.50 4.95
C LEU A 30 -3.83 -12.35 6.17
N ASP A 31 -5.14 -12.49 6.41
CA ASP A 31 -5.73 -13.29 7.49
C ASP A 31 -5.62 -14.80 7.24
N LEU A 32 -5.70 -15.25 5.97
CA LEU A 32 -5.43 -16.63 5.59
C LEU A 32 -3.97 -17.04 5.87
N TYR A 33 -3.01 -16.11 5.76
CA TYR A 33 -1.60 -16.36 6.10
C TYR A 33 -1.34 -16.31 7.61
N ALA A 34 -2.02 -15.42 8.35
CA ALA A 34 -1.87 -15.30 9.80
C ALA A 34 -2.44 -16.51 10.57
N ASN A 35 -3.60 -17.02 10.14
CA ASN A 35 -4.28 -18.13 10.82
C ASN A 35 -3.59 -19.49 10.61
N ARG A 36 -2.73 -19.63 9.59
CA ARG A 36 -1.96 -20.87 9.35
C ARG A 36 -0.73 -20.99 10.24
N ALA A 37 -0.23 -19.88 10.78
CA ALA A 37 1.02 -19.82 11.54
C ALA A 37 0.85 -19.85 13.07
N ASN A 38 -0.31 -19.44 13.60
CA ASN A 38 -0.52 -19.29 15.04
C ASN A 38 -1.78 -20.02 15.54
N GLY A 39 -1.62 -21.29 15.89
CA GLY A 39 -2.53 -21.94 16.82
C GLY A 39 -2.18 -21.55 18.26
N ALA A 40 -2.95 -20.65 18.87
CA ALA A 40 -3.37 -20.70 20.28
C ALA A 40 -4.02 -19.39 20.75
N SER A 41 -5.12 -19.57 21.47
CA SER A 41 -5.93 -18.64 22.26
C SER A 41 -5.17 -17.71 23.20
N SER A 42 -5.74 -16.54 23.51
CA SER A 42 -6.22 -16.27 24.88
C SER A 42 -7.11 -15.03 24.95
N ARG A 43 -8.27 -15.23 25.59
CA ARG A 43 -9.21 -14.21 26.08
C ARG A 43 -8.67 -13.54 27.36
N GLY A 44 -9.09 -12.31 27.63
CA GLY A 44 -9.01 -11.66 28.94
C GLY A 44 -9.59 -10.25 28.86
N ASN A 45 -10.86 -10.05 29.25
CA ASN A 45 -11.34 -9.60 30.58
C ASN A 45 -11.08 -8.11 30.86
N GLY A 46 -12.18 -7.37 30.97
CA GLY A 46 -12.21 -5.94 31.26
C GLY A 46 -12.02 -5.59 32.73
N MET A 47 -11.74 -4.31 32.97
CA MET A 47 -11.92 -3.63 34.24
C MET A 47 -12.22 -2.15 33.98
N GLN A 48 -13.40 -1.73 34.45
CA GLN A 48 -13.83 -0.35 34.67
C GLN A 48 -12.95 0.29 35.75
N ILE A 49 -12.66 1.59 35.64
CA ILE A 49 -12.50 2.49 36.79
C ILE A 49 -12.77 3.94 36.33
N ASP A 50 -13.69 4.57 37.05
CA ASP A 50 -14.09 5.99 37.00
C ASP A 50 -12.98 6.92 37.50
N GLY A 51 -12.99 8.17 37.03
CA GLY A 51 -12.19 9.25 37.61
C GLY A 51 -12.35 10.56 36.85
N ALA A 52 -13.08 11.49 37.47
CA ALA A 52 -13.56 12.78 36.98
C ALA A 52 -12.47 13.84 36.66
N ASP A 53 -12.92 14.75 35.78
CA ASP A 53 -12.65 16.19 35.62
C ASP A 53 -11.22 16.69 35.36
N ASP A 54 -11.02 17.33 34.19
CA ASP A 54 -10.89 18.78 34.12
C ASP A 54 -11.12 19.28 32.67
N GLU A 55 -11.83 20.40 32.57
CA GLU A 55 -12.38 21.06 31.39
C GLU A 55 -11.28 21.70 30.52
N ASP A 56 -11.24 21.35 29.23
CA ASP A 56 -10.73 22.21 28.15
C ASP A 56 -11.73 22.12 26.98
N GLU A 57 -12.37 23.25 26.68
CA GLU A 57 -13.33 23.43 25.59
C GLU A 57 -12.63 23.31 24.22
N ASP A 58 -12.43 22.08 23.75
CA ASP A 58 -12.32 21.79 22.32
C ASP A 58 -13.69 21.33 21.85
N GLU A 59 -14.29 22.07 20.90
CA GLU A 59 -15.57 21.74 20.26
C GLU A 59 -15.59 20.26 19.82
N GLU A 60 -16.25 19.43 20.63
CA GLU A 60 -16.59 18.05 20.31
C GLU A 60 -17.56 18.08 19.11
N MET A 61 -17.00 17.85 17.92
CA MET A 61 -17.80 17.51 16.75
C MET A 61 -18.36 16.10 16.97
N GLU A 62 -19.63 16.04 17.37
CA GLU A 62 -20.40 14.81 17.51
C GLU A 62 -20.32 13.96 16.23
N ASP A 63 -19.80 12.75 16.43
CA ASP A 63 -19.71 11.66 15.48
C ASP A 63 -21.12 11.11 15.20
N ALA A 64 -21.74 11.58 14.12
CA ALA A 64 -22.98 11.05 13.61
C ALA A 64 -22.70 9.98 12.54
N GLY A 65 -22.62 8.73 12.97
CA GLY A 65 -23.15 7.59 12.21
C GLY A 65 -22.17 6.52 11.75
N GLY A 66 -22.39 5.30 12.29
CA GLY A 66 -22.13 4.05 11.58
C GLY A 66 -20.95 3.23 12.08
N GLY A 67 -21.22 2.30 13.00
CA GLY A 67 -20.28 1.25 13.37
C GLY A 67 -20.03 0.31 12.19
N GLY A 68 -18.88 0.48 11.53
CA GLY A 68 -18.30 -0.49 10.59
C GLY A 68 -17.08 -1.20 11.19
N PRO A 69 -16.70 -2.40 10.70
CA PRO A 69 -15.67 -3.24 11.31
C PRO A 69 -14.28 -2.57 11.31
N ASN A 70 -13.52 -2.87 12.35
CA ASN A 70 -12.11 -2.48 12.53
C ASN A 70 -11.26 -2.86 11.31
N ASP A 71 -10.86 -1.88 10.49
CA ASP A 71 -10.03 -2.15 9.31
C ASP A 71 -8.72 -1.35 9.24
N GLY A 72 -7.64 -2.11 9.02
CA GLY A 72 -6.49 -1.72 8.21
C GLY A 72 -5.29 -1.10 8.94
N ASP A 73 -4.17 -1.83 8.97
CA ASP A 73 -2.88 -1.42 9.55
C ASP A 73 -2.16 -0.27 8.82
N ASP A 74 -1.49 0.56 9.61
CA ASP A 74 -0.47 1.54 9.19
C ASP A 74 0.65 0.85 8.38
N ALA A 75 1.30 1.53 7.41
CA ALA A 75 2.50 0.99 6.75
C ALA A 75 3.62 0.67 7.77
N ALA A 76 3.67 1.43 8.89
CA ALA A 76 4.54 1.13 10.02
C ALA A 76 4.11 -0.12 10.80
N GLN A 77 2.81 -0.35 10.99
CA GLN A 77 2.27 -1.54 11.65
C GLN A 77 2.39 -2.78 10.76
N THR A 78 2.16 -2.64 9.46
CA THR A 78 2.41 -3.65 8.43
C THR A 78 3.88 -4.04 8.43
N ARG A 79 4.80 -3.06 8.39
CA ARG A 79 6.24 -3.29 8.57
C ARG A 79 6.55 -4.00 9.88
N ALA A 80 5.90 -3.63 10.99
CA ALA A 80 6.11 -4.26 12.30
C ALA A 80 5.57 -5.70 12.38
N ARG A 81 4.40 -5.99 11.79
CA ARG A 81 3.81 -7.34 11.69
C ARG A 81 4.67 -8.21 10.78
N ILE A 82 5.02 -7.70 9.60
CA ILE A 82 5.94 -8.34 8.67
C ILE A 82 7.23 -8.64 9.41
N ASN A 83 7.83 -7.69 10.14
CA ASN A 83 9.05 -7.89 10.94
C ASN A 83 8.94 -8.97 12.02
N LYS A 84 7.73 -9.32 12.51
CA LYS A 84 7.52 -10.43 13.46
C LYS A 84 7.40 -11.81 12.81
N MET A 85 7.12 -11.90 11.51
CA MET A 85 7.01 -13.20 10.80
C MET A 85 8.35 -13.96 10.78
N GLN A 86 8.37 -15.27 10.92
CA GLN A 86 9.61 -16.05 10.74
C GLN A 86 9.62 -16.61 9.33
N LEU A 87 10.19 -15.87 8.37
CA LEU A 87 10.16 -16.27 6.95
C LEU A 87 11.30 -17.23 6.59
N GLY A 88 12.36 -17.30 7.39
CA GLY A 88 13.53 -18.16 7.13
C GLY A 88 13.30 -19.67 7.07
N LYS A 89 12.07 -20.16 7.31
CA LYS A 89 11.68 -21.57 7.15
C LYS A 89 10.88 -21.84 5.86
N VAL A 90 10.56 -20.80 5.10
CA VAL A 90 9.80 -20.92 3.85
C VAL A 90 10.80 -20.99 2.69
N ASP A 91 10.74 -22.06 1.91
CA ASP A 91 11.72 -22.30 0.84
C ASP A 91 11.29 -21.69 -0.51
N ASP A 92 10.03 -21.28 -0.65
CA ASP A 92 9.49 -20.68 -1.88
C ASP A 92 8.80 -19.34 -1.63
N VAL A 93 9.27 -18.32 -2.33
CA VAL A 93 8.77 -16.93 -2.26
C VAL A 93 7.31 -16.84 -2.69
N ARG A 94 6.91 -17.70 -3.64
CA ARG A 94 5.55 -17.73 -4.20
C ARG A 94 4.49 -18.11 -3.18
N GLU A 95 4.87 -18.83 -2.11
CA GLU A 95 3.92 -19.16 -1.05
C GLU A 95 3.46 -17.93 -0.27
N ILE A 96 4.33 -16.92 -0.19
CA ILE A 96 4.16 -15.70 0.58
C ILE A 96 3.70 -14.55 -0.31
N ALA A 97 4.12 -14.54 -1.57
CA ALA A 97 3.96 -13.43 -2.49
C ALA A 97 3.29 -13.95 -3.77
N ARG A 98 1.97 -13.79 -3.85
CA ARG A 98 1.10 -14.34 -4.90
C ARG A 98 0.58 -13.28 -5.87
N LEU A 99 0.81 -12.00 -5.59
CA LEU A 99 0.21 -10.93 -6.37
C LEU A 99 0.66 -10.95 -7.83
N MET A 100 1.86 -11.45 -8.11
CA MET A 100 2.33 -11.61 -9.50
C MET A 100 1.37 -12.46 -10.37
N GLU A 101 0.74 -13.50 -9.83
CA GLU A 101 -0.22 -14.32 -10.59
C GLU A 101 -1.51 -13.55 -10.92
N VAL A 102 -1.90 -12.62 -10.04
CA VAL A 102 -3.06 -11.74 -10.22
C VAL A 102 -2.74 -10.58 -11.16
N LEU A 103 -1.50 -10.10 -11.14
CA LEU A 103 -1.05 -8.97 -11.95
C LEU A 103 -0.91 -9.29 -13.44
N GLU A 104 -0.55 -10.53 -13.80
CA GLU A 104 -0.38 -10.94 -15.20
C GLU A 104 -1.60 -10.58 -16.08
N PRO A 105 -2.84 -10.99 -15.76
CA PRO A 105 -4.01 -10.63 -16.58
C PRO A 105 -4.28 -9.12 -16.59
N VAL A 106 -3.98 -8.39 -15.51
CA VAL A 106 -4.16 -6.93 -15.44
C VAL A 106 -3.16 -6.24 -16.37
N LEU A 107 -1.89 -6.67 -16.37
CA LEU A 107 -0.85 -6.15 -17.26
C LEU A 107 -1.17 -6.45 -18.73
N GLU A 108 -1.76 -7.60 -19.05
CA GLU A 108 -2.23 -7.91 -20.41
C GLU A 108 -3.35 -6.96 -20.86
N LYS A 109 -4.34 -6.71 -19.99
CA LYS A 109 -5.41 -5.73 -20.26
C LYS A 109 -4.82 -4.33 -20.46
N ILE A 110 -3.87 -3.91 -19.62
CA ILE A 110 -3.16 -2.63 -19.76
C ILE A 110 -2.45 -2.56 -21.12
N ALA A 111 -1.72 -3.60 -21.51
CA ALA A 111 -1.02 -3.64 -22.79
C ALA A 111 -2.00 -3.54 -23.98
N TYR A 112 -3.15 -4.19 -23.89
CA TYR A 112 -4.22 -4.08 -24.88
C TYR A 112 -4.71 -2.64 -25.04
N TYR A 113 -5.10 -1.96 -23.95
CA TYR A 113 -5.56 -0.57 -24.01
C TYR A 113 -4.45 0.44 -24.37
N GLN A 114 -3.19 0.16 -24.00
CA GLN A 114 -2.04 0.95 -24.44
C GLN A 114 -1.80 0.88 -25.95
N SER A 115 -2.08 -0.28 -26.57
CA SER A 115 -1.95 -0.44 -28.02
C SER A 115 -3.04 0.28 -28.82
N GLN A 116 -4.15 0.64 -28.16
CA GLN A 116 -5.24 1.38 -28.79
C GLN A 116 -4.98 2.89 -28.75
N PRO A 117 -5.38 3.62 -29.81
CA PRO A 117 -5.27 5.07 -29.82
C PRO A 117 -6.05 5.66 -28.65
N THR A 118 -5.46 6.64 -27.97
CA THR A 118 -6.12 7.39 -26.90
C THR A 118 -7.35 8.10 -27.47
N PRO A 119 -8.57 7.84 -26.96
CA PRO A 119 -9.75 8.54 -27.41
C PRO A 119 -9.62 10.03 -27.09
N THR A 120 -9.95 10.89 -28.06
CA THR A 120 -9.82 12.35 -27.91
C THR A 120 -10.90 12.95 -27.00
N SER A 121 -12.02 12.23 -26.85
CA SER A 121 -13.09 12.54 -25.90
C SER A 121 -13.84 11.26 -25.54
N ILE A 122 -14.23 11.14 -24.27
CA ILE A 122 -15.11 10.05 -23.82
C ILE A 122 -16.55 10.44 -24.15
N ILE A 123 -17.26 9.57 -24.88
CA ILE A 123 -18.67 9.76 -25.23
C ILE A 123 -19.50 8.86 -24.31
N GLY A 124 -20.36 9.45 -23.48
CA GLY A 124 -21.21 8.74 -22.52
C GLY A 124 -20.79 8.95 -21.06
N SER A 125 -21.35 8.14 -20.15
CA SER A 125 -20.96 8.19 -18.74
C SER A 125 -19.54 7.63 -18.58
N VAL A 126 -18.65 8.42 -17.98
CA VAL A 126 -17.25 8.04 -17.73
C VAL A 126 -17.17 6.76 -16.90
N GLU A 127 -18.06 6.61 -15.92
CA GLU A 127 -18.07 5.49 -14.98
C GLU A 127 -18.51 4.16 -15.61
N GLN A 128 -19.10 4.18 -16.80
CA GLN A 128 -19.49 2.96 -17.52
C GLN A 128 -18.39 2.46 -18.47
N ASN A 129 -17.27 3.20 -18.58
CA ASN A 129 -16.19 2.81 -19.47
C ASN A 129 -15.37 1.67 -18.82
N PRO A 130 -15.19 0.51 -19.48
CA PRO A 130 -14.37 -0.58 -18.93
C PRO A 130 -12.91 -0.17 -18.70
N GLU A 131 -12.38 0.80 -19.47
CA GLU A 131 -11.04 1.35 -19.27
C GLU A 131 -10.93 2.13 -17.95
N TYR A 132 -12.02 2.78 -17.52
CA TYR A 132 -12.08 3.50 -16.25
C TYR A 132 -12.00 2.55 -15.06
N HIS A 133 -12.76 1.45 -15.07
CA HIS A 133 -12.67 0.41 -14.04
C HIS A 133 -11.27 -0.21 -13.98
N LEU A 134 -10.67 -0.51 -15.13
CA LEU A 134 -9.30 -1.02 -15.19
C LEU A 134 -8.30 -0.05 -14.55
N ILE A 135 -8.45 1.26 -14.71
CA ILE A 135 -7.54 2.24 -14.11
C ILE A 135 -7.65 2.24 -12.59
N VAL A 136 -8.86 2.15 -12.05
CA VAL A 136 -9.10 2.06 -10.61
C VAL A 136 -8.51 0.76 -10.04
N GLU A 137 -8.84 -0.39 -10.64
CA GLU A 137 -8.31 -1.72 -10.30
C GLU A 137 -6.77 -1.74 -10.35
N SER A 138 -6.19 -1.22 -11.44
CA SER A 138 -4.73 -1.17 -11.61
C SER A 138 -4.07 -0.35 -10.51
N ASN A 139 -4.67 0.76 -10.11
CA ASN A 139 -4.12 1.61 -9.07
C ASN A 139 -4.20 0.97 -7.67
N GLU A 140 -5.26 0.20 -7.38
CA GLU A 140 -5.34 -0.61 -6.17
C GLU A 140 -4.20 -1.63 -6.13
N HIS A 141 -4.01 -2.40 -7.21
CA HIS A 141 -2.90 -3.33 -7.34
C HIS A 141 -1.52 -2.67 -7.18
N SER A 142 -1.34 -1.40 -7.59
CA SER A 142 -0.09 -0.67 -7.35
C SER A 142 0.22 -0.50 -5.86
N VAL A 143 -0.79 -0.36 -5.00
CA VAL A 143 -0.63 -0.25 -3.55
C VAL A 143 -0.34 -1.62 -2.92
N GLU A 144 -0.99 -2.67 -3.43
CA GLU A 144 -0.72 -4.05 -3.05
C GLU A 144 0.73 -4.45 -3.38
N ILE A 145 1.24 -4.04 -4.55
CA ILE A 145 2.64 -4.26 -4.94
C ILE A 145 3.60 -3.66 -3.92
N ASP A 146 3.33 -2.45 -3.41
CA ASP A 146 4.20 -1.83 -2.40
C ASP A 146 4.27 -2.63 -1.11
N SER A 147 3.14 -3.19 -0.69
CA SER A 147 3.06 -4.04 0.50
C SER A 147 3.79 -5.37 0.27
N GLU A 148 3.64 -5.97 -0.92
CA GLU A 148 4.30 -7.21 -1.29
C GLU A 148 5.83 -7.02 -1.44
N ILE A 149 6.30 -5.90 -2.00
CA ILE A 149 7.74 -5.58 -2.07
C ILE A 149 8.35 -5.54 -0.67
N ILE A 150 7.66 -4.98 0.32
CA ILE A 150 8.13 -4.96 1.73
C ILE A 150 8.22 -6.38 2.28
N LEU A 151 7.23 -7.23 1.99
CA LEU A 151 7.19 -8.62 2.42
C LEU A 151 8.31 -9.45 1.80
N VAL A 152 8.51 -9.36 0.49
CA VAL A 152 9.59 -10.05 -0.23
C VAL A 152 10.95 -9.51 0.19
N HIS A 153 11.09 -8.21 0.45
CA HIS A 153 12.34 -7.66 0.98
C HIS A 153 12.71 -8.27 2.33
N LYS A 154 11.73 -8.43 3.23
CA LYS A 154 11.97 -9.15 4.47
C LYS A 154 12.38 -10.60 4.21
N PHE A 155 11.72 -11.29 3.29
CA PHE A 155 12.09 -12.65 2.92
C PHE A 155 13.55 -12.73 2.45
N ILE A 156 13.97 -11.86 1.54
CA ILE A 156 15.36 -11.78 1.05
C ILE A 156 16.31 -11.56 2.21
N ARG A 157 15.99 -10.61 3.11
CA ARG A 157 16.79 -10.34 4.30
C ARG A 157 16.97 -11.59 5.14
N ASP A 158 15.88 -12.20 5.61
CA ASP A 158 15.93 -13.32 6.55
C ASP A 158 16.74 -14.51 5.98
N HIS A 159 16.67 -14.74 4.66
CA HIS A 159 17.43 -15.79 3.98
C HIS A 159 18.89 -15.41 3.65
N TYR A 160 19.21 -14.12 3.53
CA TYR A 160 20.55 -13.64 3.17
C TYR A 160 21.39 -13.19 4.38
N THR A 161 20.78 -12.94 5.54
CA THR A 161 21.46 -12.65 6.82
C THR A 161 22.57 -13.65 7.17
N PRO A 162 22.44 -14.98 6.94
CA PRO A 162 23.53 -15.92 7.22
C PRO A 162 24.81 -15.66 6.39
N ARG A 163 24.68 -15.01 5.21
CA ARG A 163 25.80 -14.69 4.33
C ARG A 163 26.45 -13.36 4.62
N PHE A 164 25.62 -12.31 4.72
CA PHE A 164 26.09 -10.94 4.87
C PHE A 164 25.12 -10.16 5.78
N PRO A 165 25.19 -10.36 7.10
CA PRO A 165 24.24 -9.78 8.04
C PRO A 165 24.33 -8.25 8.10
N GLU A 166 25.50 -7.68 7.82
CA GLU A 166 25.71 -6.23 7.87
C GLU A 166 24.94 -5.49 6.75
N LEU A 167 24.62 -6.16 5.64
CA LEU A 167 23.99 -5.54 4.46
C LEU A 167 22.62 -4.91 4.76
N GLU A 168 21.85 -5.47 5.69
CA GLU A 168 20.53 -4.94 6.09
C GLU A 168 20.63 -3.51 6.61
N ASN A 169 21.64 -3.22 7.42
CA ASN A 169 21.80 -1.90 8.03
C ASN A 169 22.41 -0.88 7.05
N LEU A 170 23.14 -1.38 6.04
CA LEU A 170 23.79 -0.54 5.04
C LEU A 170 22.83 -0.08 3.95
N VAL A 171 21.90 -0.95 3.51
CA VAL A 171 20.97 -0.67 2.43
C VAL A 171 19.54 -0.84 2.92
N THR A 172 18.90 0.29 3.24
CA THR A 172 17.53 0.32 3.79
C THR A 172 16.44 0.31 2.72
N ASN A 173 16.78 0.65 1.47
CA ASN A 173 15.82 0.62 0.36
C ASN A 173 15.60 -0.82 -0.13
N PRO A 174 14.36 -1.34 -0.12
CA PRO A 174 14.02 -2.68 -0.58
C PRO A 174 14.54 -3.05 -1.98
N LEU A 175 14.41 -2.14 -2.94
CA LEU A 175 14.79 -2.39 -4.33
C LEU A 175 16.31 -2.43 -4.50
N ASP A 176 17.01 -1.49 -3.87
CA ASP A 176 18.46 -1.41 -3.94
C ASP A 176 19.09 -2.61 -3.21
N TYR A 177 18.48 -3.05 -2.11
CA TYR A 177 18.87 -4.25 -1.40
C TYR A 177 18.76 -5.48 -2.30
N ALA A 178 17.60 -5.71 -2.93
CA ALA A 178 17.40 -6.84 -3.83
C ALA A 178 18.37 -6.84 -5.01
N LYS A 179 18.59 -5.68 -5.65
CA LYS A 179 19.56 -5.53 -6.75
C LYS A 179 21.00 -5.78 -6.28
N THR A 180 21.36 -5.30 -5.09
CA THR A 180 22.70 -5.51 -4.50
C THR A 180 22.93 -7.00 -4.22
N VAL A 181 21.97 -7.68 -3.59
CA VAL A 181 22.04 -9.12 -3.32
C VAL A 181 22.16 -9.93 -4.62
N ALA A 182 21.42 -9.55 -5.67
CA ALA A 182 21.51 -10.19 -6.98
C ALA A 182 22.88 -10.06 -7.66
N VAL A 183 23.61 -8.95 -7.40
CA VAL A 183 24.97 -8.72 -7.91
C VAL A 183 26.02 -9.45 -7.06
N VAL A 184 25.93 -9.34 -5.73
CA VAL A 184 26.92 -9.91 -4.78
C VAL A 184 26.84 -11.44 -4.73
N LYS A 185 25.63 -12.00 -4.70
CA LYS A 185 25.38 -13.45 -4.62
C LYS A 185 26.14 -14.10 -3.46
N ASN A 186 27.04 -15.03 -3.75
CA ASN A 186 27.84 -15.74 -2.76
C ASN A 186 29.27 -15.22 -2.68
N ASP A 187 29.75 -14.36 -3.58
CA ASP A 187 31.14 -13.89 -3.55
C ASP A 187 31.24 -12.52 -2.87
N LEU A 188 31.97 -12.46 -1.77
CA LEU A 188 32.20 -11.21 -1.02
C LEU A 188 33.44 -10.44 -1.53
N GLN A 189 34.10 -10.93 -2.58
CA GLN A 189 35.11 -10.16 -3.31
C GLN A 189 34.43 -9.11 -4.19
N LEU A 190 34.09 -7.97 -3.59
CA LEU A 190 33.31 -6.92 -4.26
C LEU A 190 34.13 -6.02 -5.19
N GLN A 191 35.47 -6.08 -5.15
CA GLN A 191 36.36 -5.27 -6.00
C GLN A 191 36.02 -5.33 -7.50
N PRO A 192 35.91 -6.52 -8.14
CA PRO A 192 35.50 -6.61 -9.54
C PRO A 192 34.04 -6.19 -9.79
N LEU A 193 33.19 -6.22 -8.76
CA LEU A 193 31.76 -5.92 -8.85
C LEU A 193 31.43 -4.45 -8.59
N GLN A 194 32.40 -3.62 -8.19
CA GLN A 194 32.18 -2.22 -7.85
C GLN A 194 31.53 -1.41 -8.98
N SER A 195 31.85 -1.70 -10.24
CA SER A 195 31.23 -1.02 -11.38
C SER A 195 29.73 -1.28 -11.48
N GLN A 196 29.30 -2.52 -11.20
CA GLN A 196 27.89 -2.92 -11.20
C GLN A 196 27.17 -2.38 -9.97
N LEU A 197 27.82 -2.40 -8.81
CA LEU A 197 27.25 -1.86 -7.57
C LEU A 197 27.04 -0.34 -7.64
N ARG A 198 27.93 0.40 -8.32
CA ARG A 198 27.76 1.85 -8.56
C ARG A 198 26.59 2.22 -9.48
N ALA A 199 26.05 1.25 -10.22
CA ALA A 199 24.82 1.47 -11.00
C ALA A 199 23.56 1.43 -10.13
N VAL A 200 23.66 0.90 -8.91
CA VAL A 200 22.54 0.67 -7.99
C VAL A 200 22.66 1.57 -6.75
N LEU A 201 23.85 1.66 -6.18
CA LEU A 201 24.15 2.37 -4.94
C LEU A 201 25.04 3.58 -5.21
N ASP A 202 24.97 4.58 -4.33
CA ASP A 202 25.87 5.72 -4.34
C ASP A 202 27.31 5.32 -3.95
N SER A 203 28.27 6.13 -4.36
CA SER A 203 29.69 5.78 -4.18
C SER A 203 30.10 5.64 -2.71
N ALA A 204 29.44 6.33 -1.77
CA ALA A 204 29.75 6.21 -0.36
C ALA A 204 29.28 4.85 0.18
N THR A 205 28.03 4.46 -0.11
CA THR A 205 27.50 3.16 0.31
C THR A 205 28.27 1.99 -0.32
N VAL A 206 28.65 2.07 -1.59
CA VAL A 206 29.49 1.02 -2.23
C VAL A 206 30.82 0.82 -1.49
N MET A 207 31.46 1.89 -1.03
CA MET A 207 32.71 1.81 -0.28
C MET A 207 32.50 1.12 1.07
N VAL A 208 31.48 1.54 1.82
CA VAL A 208 31.15 0.94 3.13
C VAL A 208 30.82 -0.55 2.98
N VAL A 209 29.98 -0.90 2.00
CA VAL A 209 29.62 -2.30 1.70
C VAL A 209 30.85 -3.12 1.32
N THR A 210 31.80 -2.55 0.56
CA THR A 210 33.07 -3.23 0.20
C THR A 210 33.94 -3.49 1.42
N VAL A 211 34.04 -2.53 2.34
CA VAL A 211 34.83 -2.69 3.58
C VAL A 211 34.18 -3.74 4.48
N GLU A 212 32.88 -3.63 4.74
CA GLU A 212 32.15 -4.58 5.58
C GLU A 212 32.14 -6.00 4.99
N ALA A 213 32.11 -6.14 3.67
CA ALA A 213 32.21 -7.44 3.02
C ALA A 213 33.56 -8.14 3.28
N THR A 214 34.65 -7.39 3.47
CA THR A 214 35.96 -7.98 3.80
C THR A 214 36.08 -8.44 5.25
N THR A 215 35.30 -7.85 6.15
CA THR A 215 35.27 -8.17 7.59
C THR A 215 34.09 -9.03 8.00
N SER A 216 33.17 -9.32 7.08
CA SER A 216 31.94 -10.07 7.37
C SER A 216 32.24 -11.49 7.85
N LYS A 217 31.55 -11.89 8.91
CA LYS A 217 31.71 -13.20 9.57
C LYS A 217 30.70 -14.24 9.08
N GLY A 218 29.98 -13.95 8.00
CA GLY A 218 28.93 -14.82 7.48
C GLY A 218 29.45 -16.14 6.89
N ARG A 219 28.56 -17.13 6.79
CA ARG A 219 28.84 -18.40 6.12
C ARG A 219 28.45 -18.34 4.64
N PRO A 220 29.11 -19.10 3.74
CA PRO A 220 28.58 -19.26 2.39
C PRO A 220 27.21 -19.95 2.43
N LEU A 221 26.29 -19.52 1.56
CA LEU A 221 25.00 -20.17 1.38
C LEU A 221 25.16 -21.39 0.46
N SER A 222 24.35 -22.41 0.68
CA SER A 222 24.22 -23.52 -0.26
C SER A 222 23.60 -23.04 -1.58
N GLU A 223 23.80 -23.80 -2.65
CA GLU A 223 23.24 -23.46 -3.97
C GLU A 223 21.71 -23.36 -3.94
N LYS A 224 21.04 -24.20 -3.14
CA LYS A 224 19.58 -24.14 -2.94
C LYS A 224 19.15 -22.86 -2.22
N GLU A 225 19.80 -22.52 -1.11
CA GLU A 225 19.52 -21.28 -0.36
C GLU A 225 19.74 -20.05 -1.25
N LEU A 226 20.86 -20.02 -1.99
CA LEU A 226 21.16 -18.92 -2.90
C LEU A 226 20.14 -18.82 -4.03
N ALA A 227 19.73 -19.95 -4.63
CA ALA A 227 18.72 -19.95 -5.69
C ALA A 227 17.37 -19.40 -5.19
N THR A 228 16.96 -19.73 -3.96
CA THR A 228 15.75 -19.16 -3.35
C THR A 228 15.87 -17.65 -3.15
N VAL A 229 17.00 -17.14 -2.66
CA VAL A 229 17.25 -15.70 -2.52
C VAL A 229 17.24 -15.00 -3.88
N LEU A 230 17.87 -15.57 -4.90
CA LEU A 230 17.92 -14.98 -6.23
C LEU A 230 16.54 -14.94 -6.90
N ARG A 231 15.73 -16.00 -6.77
CA ARG A 231 14.34 -16.01 -7.23
C ARG A 231 13.53 -14.89 -6.56
N ALA A 232 13.72 -14.67 -5.26
CA ALA A 232 13.08 -13.57 -4.54
C ALA A 232 13.52 -12.19 -5.08
N CYS A 233 14.81 -12.01 -5.36
CA CYS A 233 15.33 -10.77 -5.95
C CYS A 233 14.76 -10.50 -7.34
N GLU A 234 14.70 -11.53 -8.20
CA GLU A 234 14.09 -11.44 -9.54
C GLU A 234 12.61 -11.06 -9.44
N MET A 235 11.88 -11.65 -8.49
CA MET A 235 10.49 -11.33 -8.23
C MET A 235 10.30 -9.87 -7.79
N THR A 236 11.11 -9.37 -6.86
CA THR A 236 11.07 -7.96 -6.44
C THR A 236 11.28 -7.01 -7.63
N ILE A 237 12.22 -7.33 -8.53
CA ILE A 237 12.47 -6.53 -9.73
C ILE A 237 11.29 -6.62 -10.71
N ALA A 238 10.64 -7.78 -10.84
CA ALA A 238 9.45 -7.95 -11.67
C ALA A 238 8.27 -7.12 -11.13
N LEU A 239 8.02 -7.16 -9.82
CA LEU A 239 7.01 -6.35 -9.13
C LEU A 239 7.26 -4.85 -9.34
N ASP A 240 8.50 -4.39 -9.22
CA ASP A 240 8.87 -2.99 -9.47
C ASP A 240 8.58 -2.57 -10.92
N ARG A 241 8.90 -3.42 -11.91
CA ARG A 241 8.59 -3.15 -13.32
C ARG A 241 7.08 -3.12 -13.60
N ALA A 242 6.33 -4.05 -13.00
CA ALA A 242 4.88 -4.09 -13.09
C ALA A 242 4.27 -2.80 -12.53
N LYS A 243 4.71 -2.38 -11.34
CA LYS A 243 4.31 -1.12 -10.70
C LYS A 243 4.57 0.09 -11.61
N HIS A 244 5.77 0.20 -12.17
CA HIS A 244 6.09 1.31 -13.08
C HIS A 244 5.16 1.33 -14.31
N THR A 245 4.86 0.16 -14.87
CA THR A 245 3.95 0.03 -16.02
C THR A 245 2.54 0.50 -15.67
N ILE A 246 2.03 0.07 -14.52
CA ILE A 246 0.73 0.46 -13.97
C ILE A 246 0.67 1.97 -13.72
N ILE A 247 1.63 2.54 -12.99
CA ILE A 247 1.64 3.97 -12.67
C ILE A 247 1.68 4.83 -13.94
N ASN A 248 2.50 4.44 -14.92
CA ASN A 248 2.58 5.16 -16.19
C ASN A 248 1.27 5.09 -16.96
N TYR A 249 0.62 3.91 -16.98
CA TYR A 249 -0.68 3.73 -17.59
C TYR A 249 -1.75 4.60 -16.92
N VAL A 250 -1.91 4.47 -15.60
CA VAL A 250 -2.86 5.26 -14.80
C VAL A 250 -2.61 6.75 -15.00
N SER A 251 -1.36 7.21 -14.97
CA SER A 251 -1.02 8.62 -15.17
C SER A 251 -1.45 9.14 -16.56
N SER A 252 -1.19 8.36 -17.60
CA SER A 252 -1.55 8.73 -18.97
C SER A 252 -3.06 8.79 -19.18
N ARG A 253 -3.82 7.83 -18.65
CA ARG A 253 -5.26 7.72 -18.90
C ARG A 253 -6.11 8.51 -17.91
N MET A 254 -5.69 8.66 -16.66
CA MET A 254 -6.47 9.40 -15.66
C MET A 254 -6.65 10.88 -16.03
N THR A 255 -5.70 11.47 -16.76
CA THR A 255 -5.84 12.85 -17.28
C THR A 255 -7.00 13.02 -18.25
N LEU A 256 -7.44 11.94 -18.92
CA LEU A 256 -8.62 11.95 -19.80
C LEU A 256 -9.92 11.85 -19.00
N PHE A 257 -9.94 11.02 -17.96
CA PHE A 257 -11.13 10.72 -17.17
C PHE A 257 -11.41 11.78 -16.08
N ALA A 258 -10.36 12.23 -15.39
CA ALA A 258 -10.42 13.18 -14.29
C ALA A 258 -9.34 14.28 -14.42
N PRO A 259 -9.38 15.13 -15.47
CA PRO A 259 -8.36 16.14 -15.73
C PRO A 259 -8.20 17.16 -14.59
N ASN A 260 -9.32 17.63 -14.03
CA ASN A 260 -9.32 18.66 -12.98
C ASN A 260 -8.73 18.12 -11.68
N THR A 261 -9.23 16.99 -11.20
CA THR A 261 -8.73 16.34 -9.98
C THR A 261 -7.26 15.95 -10.12
N SER A 262 -6.88 15.38 -11.26
CA SER A 262 -5.48 15.02 -11.54
C SER A 262 -4.55 16.23 -11.56
N ALA A 263 -5.01 17.40 -12.03
CA ALA A 263 -4.22 18.62 -12.02
C ALA A 263 -3.98 19.17 -10.61
N ILE A 264 -4.89 18.92 -9.66
CA ILE A 264 -4.80 19.41 -8.28
C ILE A 264 -3.95 18.48 -7.42
N VAL A 265 -4.27 17.19 -7.39
CA VAL A 265 -3.65 16.22 -6.46
C VAL A 265 -2.66 15.27 -7.12
N GLY A 266 -2.59 15.25 -8.46
CA GLY A 266 -1.82 14.29 -9.24
C GLY A 266 -2.63 13.04 -9.63
N SER A 267 -2.29 12.43 -10.77
CA SER A 267 -3.06 11.33 -11.36
C SER A 267 -3.16 10.09 -10.46
N THR A 268 -2.08 9.72 -9.77
CA THR A 268 -2.05 8.54 -8.88
C THR A 268 -2.94 8.76 -7.65
N THR A 269 -2.82 9.91 -7.00
CA THR A 269 -3.66 10.26 -5.85
C THR A 269 -5.12 10.40 -6.26
N ALA A 270 -5.40 11.00 -7.42
CA ALA A 270 -6.75 11.06 -7.97
C ALA A 270 -7.36 9.67 -8.18
N ALA A 271 -6.59 8.71 -8.74
CA ALA A 271 -7.04 7.33 -8.89
C ALA A 271 -7.35 6.64 -7.56
N GLN A 272 -6.54 6.87 -6.52
CA GLN A 272 -6.81 6.33 -5.18
C GLN A 272 -8.10 6.89 -4.59
N MET A 273 -8.29 8.21 -4.70
CA MET A 273 -9.47 8.88 -4.16
C MET A 273 -10.75 8.46 -4.88
N ILE A 274 -10.69 8.35 -6.21
CA ILE A 274 -11.81 7.91 -7.05
C ILE A 274 -12.17 6.46 -6.76
N GLY A 275 -11.18 5.58 -6.67
CA GLY A 275 -11.41 4.16 -6.38
C GLY A 275 -12.05 3.96 -5.01
N PHE A 276 -11.49 4.61 -3.99
CA PHE A 276 -12.04 4.53 -2.64
C PHE A 276 -13.44 5.14 -2.52
N ALA A 277 -13.74 6.19 -3.30
CA ALA A 277 -15.05 6.83 -3.27
C ALA A 277 -16.13 6.07 -4.08
N GLY A 278 -15.80 4.92 -4.70
CA GLY A 278 -16.74 4.17 -5.54
C GLY A 278 -17.03 4.86 -6.88
N GLY A 279 -16.16 5.76 -7.32
CA GLY A 279 -16.29 6.48 -8.58
C GLY A 279 -16.17 8.01 -8.45
N LEU A 280 -16.27 8.69 -9.59
CA LEU A 280 -16.24 10.15 -9.68
C LEU A 280 -17.50 10.77 -9.08
N SER A 281 -18.65 10.12 -9.30
CA SER A 281 -19.94 10.51 -8.73
C SER A 281 -19.93 10.38 -7.21
N GLY A 282 -19.32 9.32 -6.68
CA GLY A 282 -19.13 9.14 -5.25
C GLY A 282 -18.22 10.22 -4.67
N LEU A 283 -17.08 10.47 -5.31
CA LEU A 283 -16.14 11.51 -4.89
C LEU A 283 -16.78 12.91 -4.89
N ALA A 284 -17.60 13.23 -5.90
CA ALA A 284 -18.29 14.52 -6.01
C ALA A 284 -19.35 14.76 -4.93
N LYS A 285 -19.93 13.69 -4.35
CA LYS A 285 -20.89 13.77 -3.25
C LYS A 285 -20.22 13.86 -1.89
N MET A 286 -18.95 13.50 -1.78
CA MET A 286 -18.22 13.52 -0.51
C MET A 286 -17.93 14.97 -0.08
N PRO A 287 -18.21 15.34 1.19
CA PRO A 287 -17.86 16.66 1.69
C PRO A 287 -16.34 16.80 1.84
N ALA A 288 -15.83 18.01 1.66
CA ALA A 288 -14.39 18.31 1.70
C ALA A 288 -13.70 17.90 3.02
N CYS A 289 -14.43 17.89 4.14
CA CYS A 289 -13.90 17.40 5.42
C CYS A 289 -13.51 15.92 5.34
N ASN A 290 -14.33 15.09 4.70
CA ASN A 290 -14.08 13.66 4.53
C ASN A 290 -12.95 13.41 3.53
N ILE A 291 -12.87 14.24 2.47
CA ILE A 291 -11.79 14.18 1.48
C ILE A 291 -10.41 14.35 2.13
N SER A 292 -10.30 15.24 3.13
CA SER A 292 -9.01 15.48 3.81
C SER A 292 -8.48 14.27 4.57
N GLY A 293 -9.36 13.43 5.11
CA GLY A 293 -9.04 12.19 5.81
C GLY A 293 -9.18 10.93 4.95
N LEU A 294 -9.44 11.05 3.65
CA LEU A 294 -9.76 9.91 2.79
C LEU A 294 -8.57 8.94 2.70
N GLY A 295 -8.82 7.65 2.93
CA GLY A 295 -7.78 6.64 3.01
C GLY A 295 -6.88 6.72 4.26
N SER A 296 -7.18 7.62 5.22
CA SER A 296 -6.47 7.61 6.49
C SER A 296 -6.92 6.42 7.33
N LYS A 297 -5.97 5.54 7.65
CA LYS A 297 -6.23 4.38 8.49
C LYS A 297 -6.24 4.78 9.96
N ARG A 298 -7.15 4.20 10.75
CA ARG A 298 -7.29 4.50 12.17
C ARG A 298 -6.05 4.01 12.91
N ARG A 299 -5.18 4.93 13.35
CA ARG A 299 -4.11 4.55 14.28
C ARG A 299 -4.74 4.22 15.63
N ALA A 300 -4.67 2.95 16.04
CA ALA A 300 -4.97 2.56 17.41
C ALA A 300 -4.15 3.45 18.35
N ALA A 301 -4.82 4.20 19.23
CA ALA A 301 -4.20 5.10 20.18
C ALA A 301 -3.26 4.29 21.08
N VAL A 302 -1.96 4.32 20.78
CA VAL A 302 -0.95 3.76 21.67
C VAL A 302 -0.97 4.61 22.93
N THR A 303 -1.36 3.97 24.03
CA THR A 303 -1.74 4.52 25.35
C THR A 303 -0.58 5.17 26.12
N LEU A 304 0.37 5.86 25.47
CA LEU A 304 1.37 6.63 26.21
C LEU A 304 1.95 7.78 25.38
N ALA A 305 1.42 8.98 25.62
CA ALA A 305 2.09 10.27 25.58
C ALA A 305 3.02 10.57 24.38
N SER A 306 2.44 10.82 23.19
CA SER A 306 2.92 11.88 22.28
C SER A 306 1.87 12.16 21.20
N ASN A 307 1.04 13.19 21.38
CA ASN A 307 0.03 13.64 20.41
C ASN A 307 0.65 14.43 19.23
N THR A 308 1.92 14.19 18.89
CA THR A 308 2.73 15.06 18.01
C THR A 308 2.70 14.67 16.53
N GLY A 309 1.90 13.66 16.15
CA GLY A 309 1.76 13.22 14.77
C GLY A 309 0.45 13.65 14.14
N ILE A 310 0.48 14.10 12.87
CA ILE A 310 -0.72 14.32 12.06
C ILE A 310 -1.48 12.99 11.99
N ARG A 311 -2.68 12.94 12.60
CA ARG A 311 -3.52 11.72 12.68
C ARG A 311 -4.14 11.33 11.33
N HIS A 312 -4.41 12.31 10.47
CA HIS A 312 -5.02 12.12 9.15
C HIS A 312 -3.96 11.96 8.05
N GLN A 313 -3.24 10.85 8.03
CA GLN A 313 -2.31 10.53 6.91
C GLN A 313 -3.06 9.65 5.89
N GLY A 314 -3.88 10.29 5.05
CA GLY A 314 -4.62 9.63 3.96
C GLY A 314 -3.98 9.84 2.59
N PHE A 315 -4.69 9.53 1.50
CA PHE A 315 -4.18 9.67 0.13
C PHE A 315 -3.67 11.10 -0.17
N LEU A 316 -4.37 12.11 0.35
CA LEU A 316 -4.00 13.51 0.17
C LEU A 316 -2.67 13.85 0.85
N PHE A 317 -2.33 13.19 1.96
CA PHE A 317 -1.06 13.41 2.67
C PHE A 317 0.14 12.96 1.84
N ASP A 318 -0.03 11.89 1.06
CA ASP A 318 0.99 11.33 0.17
C ASP A 318 1.02 11.99 -1.22
N SER A 319 0.10 12.91 -1.49
CA SER A 319 0.10 13.68 -2.73
C SER A 319 1.39 14.50 -2.88
N PRO A 320 1.88 14.69 -4.12
CA PRO A 320 3.09 15.45 -4.39
C PRO A 320 3.02 16.89 -3.87
N ILE A 321 1.83 17.51 -3.88
CA ILE A 321 1.63 18.89 -3.39
C ILE A 321 1.77 18.99 -1.87
N ILE A 322 1.26 18.02 -1.09
CA ILE A 322 1.35 18.04 0.38
C ILE A 322 2.71 17.55 0.87
N ARG A 323 3.36 16.62 0.17
CA ARG A 323 4.68 16.09 0.55
C ARG A 323 5.76 17.15 0.64
N GLN A 324 5.70 18.18 -0.19
CA GLN A 324 6.68 19.28 -0.23
C GLN A 324 6.50 20.31 0.88
N ILE A 325 5.38 20.27 1.61
CA ILE A 325 5.04 21.27 2.62
C ILE A 325 5.65 20.86 3.98
N PRO A 326 6.15 21.82 4.79
CA PRO A 326 6.61 21.54 6.15
C PRO A 326 5.52 20.90 7.01
N THR A 327 5.89 19.99 7.91
CA THR A 327 4.97 19.20 8.75
C THR A 327 3.92 20.05 9.46
N ASP A 328 4.32 21.22 9.97
CA ASP A 328 3.46 22.08 10.78
C ASP A 328 2.32 22.72 9.98
N LEU A 329 2.49 22.83 8.65
CA LEU A 329 1.52 23.43 7.74
C LEU A 329 0.72 22.38 6.94
N LYS A 330 1.12 21.11 6.97
CA LYS A 330 0.49 20.05 6.19
C LYS A 330 -1.01 19.92 6.46
N LEU A 331 -1.44 20.01 7.73
CA LEU A 331 -2.86 19.88 8.07
C LEU A 331 -3.71 21.01 7.46
N LYS A 332 -3.23 22.25 7.53
CA LYS A 332 -3.91 23.41 6.93
C LYS A 332 -3.93 23.28 5.40
N ALA A 333 -2.80 22.91 4.81
CA ALA A 333 -2.70 22.70 3.37
C ALA A 333 -3.65 21.59 2.88
N MET A 334 -3.73 20.47 3.59
CA MET A 334 -4.64 19.38 3.27
C MET A 334 -6.10 19.83 3.27
N ARG A 335 -6.54 20.59 4.28
CA ARG A 335 -7.92 21.12 4.33
C ARG A 335 -8.22 22.03 3.15
N VAL A 336 -7.27 22.91 2.79
CA VAL A 336 -7.40 23.80 1.64
C VAL A 336 -7.47 23.01 0.34
N VAL A 337 -6.56 22.06 0.12
CA VAL A 337 -6.54 21.25 -1.10
C VAL A 337 -7.80 20.39 -1.20
N ALA A 338 -8.27 19.78 -0.10
CA ALA A 338 -9.50 19.01 -0.07
C ALA A 338 -10.75 19.82 -0.44
N SER A 339 -10.75 21.13 -0.16
CA SER A 339 -11.83 22.04 -0.59
C SER A 339 -11.79 22.44 -2.07
N LYS A 340 -10.67 22.16 -2.75
CA LYS A 340 -10.43 22.47 -4.16
C LYS A 340 -10.60 21.27 -5.08
N VAL A 341 -10.42 20.07 -4.54
CA VAL A 341 -10.81 18.79 -5.16
C VAL A 341 -12.31 18.75 -5.32
#